data_AF-B2WP44-F1
#
_entry.id   AF-B2WP44-F1
#
_cell.length_a   1.000
_cell.length_b   1.000
_cell.length_c   1.000
_cell.angle_alpha   90.00
_cell.angle_beta   90.00
_cell.angle_gamma   90.00
#
_symmetry.space_group_name_H-M   'P 1'
#
loop_
_entity.id
_entity.type
_entity.pdbx_description
1 polymer ?
#
loop_
_entity_poly.entity_id
_entity_poly.type
_entity_poly.pdbx_seq_one_letter_code
_entity_poly.pdbx_strand_id
1 'polypeptide(L)'
;MVVQTPTQSPRQVDAWEAKTPRNAREIEAQSTLIRQKVRNRPESSASSLDKQVAQLSKGAQQMAHKMTLMMEKMNSLQEALEGANKRKSRKRRYVRIEETLTVGDVQEVLAEQASSSRGDGESASKRVRGERRCGRCKQTGHNAHTCAIKVDNASDSDGSYG
;
A
#
# COMPACT_ATOMS: atom_id res chain seq x y z
N MET A 1 -48.47 -45.26 -37.91
CA MET A 1 -47.18 -45.13 -37.21
C MET A 1 -47.33 -44.01 -36.19
N VAL A 2 -47.24 -44.32 -34.89
CA VAL A 2 -47.35 -43.32 -33.82
C VAL A 2 -45.94 -42.81 -33.52
N VAL A 3 -45.70 -41.52 -33.75
CA VAL A 3 -44.41 -40.87 -33.48
C VAL A 3 -44.37 -40.53 -32.00
N GLN A 4 -43.54 -41.24 -31.22
CA GLN A 4 -43.27 -40.88 -29.83
C GLN A 4 -42.23 -39.76 -29.79
N THR A 5 -42.65 -38.60 -29.31
CA THR A 5 -41.75 -37.50 -28.94
C THR A 5 -40.98 -37.93 -27.69
N PRO A 6 -39.63 -37.89 -27.67
CA PRO A 6 -38.88 -38.23 -26.47
C PRO A 6 -39.18 -37.17 -25.41
N THR A 7 -39.79 -37.60 -24.30
CA THR A 7 -39.97 -36.81 -23.09
C THR A 7 -38.60 -36.38 -22.60
N GLN A 8 -38.25 -35.11 -22.80
CA GLN A 8 -37.03 -34.54 -22.24
C GLN A 8 -37.17 -34.54 -20.72
N SER A 9 -36.25 -35.24 -20.04
CA SER A 9 -36.09 -35.16 -18.59
C SER A 9 -36.02 -33.68 -18.16
N PRO A 10 -36.70 -33.28 -17.06
CA PRO A 10 -36.60 -31.91 -16.57
C PRO A 10 -35.14 -31.57 -16.34
N ARG A 11 -34.58 -30.68 -17.17
CA ARG A 11 -33.26 -30.11 -16.93
C ARG A 11 -33.32 -29.48 -15.53
N GLN A 12 -32.55 -30.00 -14.59
CA GLN A 12 -32.27 -29.28 -13.35
C GLN A 12 -31.54 -27.99 -13.75
N VAL A 13 -32.28 -26.91 -13.81
CA VAL A 13 -31.73 -25.56 -13.95
C VAL A 13 -31.33 -25.16 -12.55
N ASP A 14 -30.03 -25.28 -12.25
CA ASP A 14 -29.47 -24.63 -11.07
C ASP A 14 -29.83 -23.14 -11.12
N ALA A 15 -30.17 -22.56 -9.96
CA ALA A 15 -30.46 -21.14 -9.86
C ALA A 15 -29.27 -20.35 -10.43
N TRP A 16 -29.52 -19.60 -11.51
CA TRP A 16 -28.47 -18.85 -12.18
C TRP A 16 -27.87 -17.82 -11.23
N GLU A 17 -26.58 -17.95 -10.94
CA GLU A 17 -25.81 -17.00 -10.14
C GLU A 17 -24.81 -16.25 -11.03
N ALA A 18 -24.91 -14.92 -11.04
CA ALA A 18 -23.99 -14.07 -11.77
C ALA A 18 -22.62 -14.05 -11.05
N LYS A 19 -21.61 -14.73 -11.61
CA LYS A 19 -20.23 -14.65 -11.14
C LYS A 19 -19.48 -13.54 -11.87
N THR A 20 -19.43 -12.35 -11.26
CA THR A 20 -18.65 -11.21 -11.75
C THR A 20 -17.14 -11.49 -11.63
N PRO A 21 -16.39 -11.49 -12.74
CA PRO A 21 -14.93 -11.63 -12.71
C PRO A 21 -14.26 -10.52 -11.90
N ARG A 22 -13.27 -10.87 -11.08
CA ARG A 22 -12.55 -9.91 -10.23
C ARG A 22 -11.25 -9.39 -10.83
N ASN A 23 -10.69 -10.10 -11.78
CA ASN A 23 -9.40 -9.79 -12.38
C ASN A 23 -9.39 -10.09 -13.89
N ALA A 24 -8.38 -9.55 -14.58
CA ALA A 24 -8.26 -9.69 -16.03
C ALA A 24 -8.19 -11.16 -16.51
N ARG A 25 -7.62 -12.06 -15.69
CA ARG A 25 -7.48 -13.48 -15.99
C ARG A 25 -8.84 -14.20 -15.97
N GLU A 26 -9.68 -13.92 -14.98
CA GLU A 26 -11.04 -14.46 -14.91
C GLU A 26 -11.91 -13.95 -16.07
N ILE A 27 -11.74 -12.68 -16.45
CA ILE A 27 -12.43 -12.07 -17.60
C ILE A 27 -12.01 -12.78 -18.89
N GLU A 28 -10.71 -13.05 -19.05
CA GLU A 28 -10.21 -13.76 -20.21
C GLU A 28 -10.76 -15.19 -20.28
N ALA A 29 -10.71 -15.94 -19.18
CA ALA A 29 -11.26 -17.29 -19.11
C ALA A 29 -12.75 -17.33 -19.47
N GLN A 30 -13.56 -16.43 -18.91
CA GLN A 30 -14.98 -16.33 -19.24
C GLN A 30 -15.21 -15.92 -20.70
N SER A 31 -14.47 -14.94 -21.22
CA SER A 31 -14.58 -14.50 -22.61
C SER A 31 -14.25 -15.63 -23.60
N THR A 32 -13.30 -16.50 -23.27
CA THR A 32 -12.90 -17.65 -24.10
C THR A 32 -14.02 -18.68 -24.13
N LEU A 33 -14.62 -18.99 -22.98
CA LEU A 33 -15.78 -19.89 -22.90
C LEU A 33 -16.97 -19.35 -23.69
N ILE A 34 -17.25 -18.04 -23.59
CA ILE A 34 -18.35 -17.41 -24.32
C ILE A 34 -18.07 -17.45 -25.83
N ARG A 35 -16.87 -17.08 -26.27
CA ARG A 35 -16.47 -17.12 -27.70
C ARG A 35 -16.57 -18.53 -28.28
N GLN A 36 -16.11 -19.54 -27.54
CA GLN A 36 -16.24 -20.94 -27.96
C GLN A 36 -17.71 -21.32 -28.18
N LYS A 37 -18.62 -20.93 -27.28
CA LYS A 37 -20.06 -21.17 -27.45
C LYS A 37 -20.65 -20.41 -28.62
N VAL A 38 -20.21 -19.17 -28.86
CA VAL A 38 -20.65 -18.34 -29.99
C VAL A 38 -20.25 -18.98 -31.33
N ARG A 39 -19.04 -19.54 -31.43
CA ARG A 39 -18.57 -20.22 -32.65
C ARG A 39 -19.33 -21.50 -32.99
N ASN A 40 -19.90 -22.15 -31.98
CA ASN A 40 -20.68 -23.37 -32.18
C ASN A 40 -22.13 -23.11 -32.64
N ARG A 41 -22.51 -21.85 -32.92
CA ARG A 41 -23.85 -21.49 -33.44
C ARG A 41 -23.90 -21.54 -34.98
N PRO A 42 -25.09 -21.75 -35.58
CA PRO A 42 -25.28 -21.63 -37.03
C PRO A 42 -24.80 -20.27 -37.56
N GLU A 43 -24.02 -20.35 -38.64
CA GLU A 43 -23.04 -19.38 -39.17
C GLU A 43 -23.46 -17.89 -39.22
N SER A 44 -24.74 -17.58 -39.44
CA SER A 44 -25.19 -16.23 -39.82
C SER A 44 -25.02 -15.14 -38.76
N SER A 45 -24.75 -15.49 -37.49
CA SER A 45 -24.58 -14.53 -36.38
C SER A 45 -23.28 -14.68 -35.59
N ALA A 46 -22.48 -15.72 -35.84
CA ALA A 46 -21.34 -16.07 -35.00
C ALA A 46 -20.19 -15.05 -35.10
N SER A 47 -19.91 -14.53 -36.31
CA SER A 47 -18.79 -13.61 -36.54
C SER A 47 -18.99 -12.21 -35.91
N SER A 48 -20.23 -11.70 -35.94
CA SER A 48 -20.59 -10.42 -35.34
C SER A 48 -20.53 -10.48 -33.81
N LEU A 49 -21.07 -11.55 -33.22
CA LEU A 49 -21.08 -11.76 -31.77
C LEU A 49 -19.66 -12.00 -31.20
N ASP A 50 -18.78 -12.73 -31.90
CA ASP A 50 -17.40 -12.96 -31.43
C ASP A 50 -16.63 -11.63 -31.28
N LYS A 51 -16.79 -10.71 -32.25
CA LYS A 51 -16.23 -9.36 -32.18
C LYS A 51 -16.77 -8.54 -31.00
N GLN A 52 -18.08 -8.60 -30.77
CA GLN A 52 -18.70 -7.90 -29.63
C GLN A 52 -18.20 -8.43 -28.28
N VAL A 53 -18.07 -9.75 -28.14
CA VAL A 53 -17.53 -10.38 -26.93
C VAL A 53 -16.07 -10.00 -26.72
N ALA A 54 -15.26 -9.92 -27.79
CA ALA A 54 -13.87 -9.47 -27.71
C ALA A 54 -13.76 -8.00 -27.24
N GLN A 55 -14.60 -7.11 -27.79
CA GLN A 55 -14.66 -5.70 -27.36
C GLN A 55 -15.09 -5.58 -25.90
N LEU A 56 -16.12 -6.30 -25.48
CA LEU A 56 -16.60 -6.33 -24.10
C LEU A 56 -15.51 -6.84 -23.15
N SER A 57 -14.83 -7.92 -23.51
CA SER A 57 -13.72 -8.49 -22.73
C SER A 57 -12.60 -7.46 -22.53
N LYS A 58 -12.21 -6.75 -23.59
CA LYS A 58 -11.18 -5.70 -23.51
C LYS A 58 -11.60 -4.56 -22.58
N GLY A 59 -12.85 -4.09 -22.67
CA GLY A 59 -13.38 -3.07 -21.76
C GLY A 59 -13.40 -3.54 -20.30
N ALA A 60 -13.85 -4.77 -20.07
CA ALA A 60 -13.86 -5.38 -18.74
C ALA A 60 -12.44 -5.53 -18.17
N GLN A 61 -11.46 -5.96 -18.96
CA GLN A 61 -10.06 -6.06 -18.53
C GLN A 61 -9.50 -4.70 -18.10
N GLN A 62 -9.79 -3.63 -18.86
CA GLN A 62 -9.38 -2.27 -18.48
C GLN A 62 -10.04 -1.82 -17.17
N MET A 63 -11.31 -2.12 -16.97
CA MET A 63 -12.02 -1.81 -15.72
C MET A 63 -11.44 -2.59 -14.54
N ALA A 64 -11.19 -3.89 -14.71
CA ALA A 64 -10.59 -4.71 -13.65
C ALA A 64 -9.20 -4.20 -13.25
N HIS A 65 -8.36 -3.84 -14.23
CA HIS A 65 -7.05 -3.25 -13.94
C HIS A 65 -7.18 -1.93 -13.17
N LYS A 66 -8.05 -1.02 -13.60
CA LYS A 66 -8.30 0.24 -12.88
C LYS A 66 -8.84 0.00 -11.47
N MET A 67 -9.74 -0.97 -11.31
CA MET A 67 -10.31 -1.34 -10.01
C MET A 67 -9.21 -1.86 -9.07
N THR A 68 -8.29 -2.70 -9.56
CA THR A 68 -7.16 -3.17 -8.74
C THR A 68 -6.29 -2.02 -8.25
N LEU A 69 -5.94 -1.06 -9.12
CA LEU A 69 -5.17 0.13 -8.74
C LEU A 69 -5.94 1.00 -7.74
N MET A 70 -7.26 1.11 -7.90
CA MET A 70 -8.11 1.89 -7.00
C MET A 70 -8.18 1.27 -5.61
N MET A 71 -8.33 -0.06 -5.52
CA MET A 71 -8.32 -0.78 -4.25
C MET A 71 -6.98 -0.64 -3.53
N GLU A 72 -5.87 -0.74 -4.26
CA GLU A 72 -4.54 -0.52 -3.69
C GLU A 72 -4.37 0.89 -3.13
N LYS A 73 -4.77 1.92 -3.90
CA LYS A 73 -4.76 3.31 -3.42
C LYS A 73 -5.67 3.51 -2.22
N MET A 74 -6.86 2.90 -2.20
CA MET A 74 -7.79 2.99 -1.09
C MET A 74 -7.18 2.41 0.20
N ASN A 75 -6.52 1.24 0.10
CA ASN A 75 -5.84 0.62 1.23
C ASN A 75 -4.69 1.51 1.74
N SER A 76 -3.84 2.01 0.83
CA SER A 76 -2.74 2.92 1.19
C SER A 76 -3.24 4.20 1.89
N LEU A 77 -4.34 4.79 1.41
CA LEU A 77 -4.96 5.94 2.04
C LEU A 77 -5.51 5.61 3.43
N GLN A 78 -6.14 4.45 3.59
CA GLN A 78 -6.65 4.00 4.89
C GLN A 78 -5.51 3.81 5.90
N GLU A 79 -4.42 3.17 5.50
CA GLU A 79 -3.21 3.01 6.34
C GLU A 79 -2.61 4.37 6.73
N ALA A 80 -2.54 5.31 5.79
CA ALA A 80 -2.04 6.66 6.05
C ALA A 80 -2.94 7.42 7.05
N LEU A 81 -4.26 7.30 6.92
CA LEU A 81 -5.23 7.88 7.87
C LEU A 81 -5.11 7.27 9.26
N GLU A 82 -5.01 5.94 9.36
CA GLU A 82 -4.81 5.25 10.63
C GLU A 82 -3.50 5.68 11.29
N GLY A 83 -2.42 5.75 10.52
CA GLY A 83 -1.12 6.24 10.98
C GLY A 83 -1.18 7.69 11.47
N ALA A 84 -1.84 8.58 10.72
CA ALA A 84 -2.01 9.98 11.08
C ALA A 84 -2.87 10.14 12.35
N ASN A 85 -3.97 9.40 12.47
CA ASN A 85 -4.83 9.39 13.65
C ASN A 85 -4.08 8.87 14.88
N LYS A 86 -3.31 7.79 14.76
CA LYS A 86 -2.43 7.29 15.83
C LYS A 86 -1.44 8.36 16.29
N ARG A 87 -0.75 9.03 15.35
CA ARG A 87 0.19 10.13 15.67
C ARG A 87 -0.50 11.31 16.36
N LYS A 88 -1.65 11.75 15.85
CA LYS A 88 -2.45 12.84 16.43
C LYS A 88 -2.93 12.50 17.83
N SER A 89 -3.43 11.28 18.04
CA SER A 89 -3.87 10.78 19.34
C SER A 89 -2.71 10.74 20.35
N ARG A 90 -1.55 10.21 19.95
CA ARG A 90 -0.33 10.22 20.79
C ARG A 90 0.09 11.64 21.19
N LYS A 91 0.16 12.57 20.23
CA LYS A 91 0.50 13.98 20.52
C LYS A 91 -0.52 14.64 21.46
N ARG A 92 -1.81 14.38 21.28
CA ARG A 92 -2.87 14.88 22.20
C ARG A 92 -2.72 14.33 23.61
N ARG A 93 -2.41 13.04 23.76
CA ARG A 93 -2.14 12.43 25.07
C ARG A 93 -0.92 13.07 25.73
N TYR A 94 0.16 13.27 24.98
CA TYR A 94 1.37 13.91 25.47
C TYR A 94 1.14 15.34 25.94
N VAL A 95 0.45 16.17 25.14
CA VAL A 95 0.09 17.55 25.53
C VAL A 95 -0.78 17.56 26.79
N ARG A 96 -1.77 16.66 26.89
CA ARG A 96 -2.59 16.55 28.11
C ARG A 96 -1.73 16.19 29.33
N ILE A 97 -0.80 15.24 29.21
CA ILE A 97 0.11 14.89 30.31
C ILE A 97 0.98 16.09 30.67
N GLU A 98 1.65 16.74 29.72
CA GLU A 98 2.47 17.95 30.00
C GLU A 98 1.68 19.08 30.66
N GLU A 99 0.41 19.26 30.30
CA GLU A 99 -0.46 20.31 30.85
C GLU A 99 -1.02 19.96 32.23
N THR A 100 -1.16 18.67 32.58
CA THR A 100 -1.74 18.22 33.87
C THR A 100 -0.75 17.60 34.86
N LEU A 101 0.56 17.56 34.57
CA LEU A 101 1.54 17.00 35.49
C LEU A 101 1.67 17.89 36.74
N THR A 102 1.09 17.44 37.84
CA THR A 102 1.42 17.97 39.17
C THR A 102 2.71 17.30 39.66
N VAL A 103 3.43 17.95 40.59
CA VAL A 103 4.76 17.48 41.07
C VAL A 103 4.74 16.02 41.57
N GLY A 104 3.60 15.54 42.08
CA GLY A 104 3.42 14.15 42.52
C GLY A 104 3.42 13.12 41.38
N ASP A 105 2.81 13.44 40.24
CA ASP A 105 2.72 12.54 39.09
C ASP A 105 4.10 12.32 38.42
N VAL A 106 4.96 13.35 38.45
CA VAL A 106 6.36 13.25 38.01
C VAL A 106 7.16 12.30 38.90
N GLN A 107 6.86 12.29 40.19
CA GLN A 107 7.56 11.49 41.19
C GLN A 107 7.17 10.00 41.10
N GLU A 108 5.92 9.70 40.73
CA GLU A 108 5.43 8.34 40.48
C GLU A 108 6.05 7.75 39.21
N VAL A 109 6.14 8.51 38.11
CA VAL A 109 6.81 8.06 36.87
C VAL A 109 8.31 7.79 37.09
N LEU A 110 8.96 8.57 37.96
CA LEU A 110 10.35 8.32 38.36
C LEU A 110 10.48 7.06 39.24
N ALA A 111 9.49 6.76 40.08
CA ALA A 111 9.46 5.54 40.90
C ALA A 111 9.18 4.28 40.06
N GLU A 112 8.31 4.35 39.06
CA GLU A 112 8.05 3.26 38.10
C GLU A 112 9.26 2.96 37.19
N GLN A 113 10.06 3.98 36.85
CA GLN A 113 11.33 3.79 36.13
C GLN A 113 12.42 3.14 37.02
N ALA A 114 12.34 3.30 38.34
CA ALA A 114 13.28 2.65 39.26
C ALA A 114 12.93 1.17 39.52
N SER A 115 11.64 0.80 39.46
CA SER A 115 11.17 -0.57 39.72
C SER A 115 11.22 -1.50 38.50
N SER A 116 11.21 -0.97 37.28
CA SER A 116 11.26 -1.75 36.03
C SER A 116 12.68 -2.15 35.57
N SER A 117 13.71 -1.85 36.36
CA SER A 117 15.11 -2.14 36.02
C SER A 117 15.54 -3.57 36.42
N ARG A 118 14.86 -4.60 35.91
CA ARG A 118 15.36 -5.99 35.88
C ARG A 118 14.77 -6.77 34.69
N GLY A 119 15.57 -6.93 33.63
CA GLY A 119 15.30 -7.92 32.57
C GLY A 119 15.84 -7.52 31.20
N ASP A 120 16.92 -8.18 30.80
CA ASP A 120 17.55 -8.34 29.47
C ASP A 120 16.85 -7.75 28.22
N GLY A 121 17.65 -7.05 27.40
CA GLY A 121 17.33 -6.76 26.00
C GLY A 121 17.98 -5.51 25.40
N GLU A 122 19.26 -5.60 25.06
CA GLU A 122 19.94 -4.89 23.96
C GLU A 122 19.71 -3.36 23.82
N SER A 123 20.48 -2.61 24.62
CA SER A 123 21.01 -1.26 24.41
C SER A 123 20.51 -0.42 23.21
N ALA A 124 19.29 0.10 23.26
CA ALA A 124 18.99 1.37 22.62
C ALA A 124 19.57 2.50 23.48
N SER A 125 20.89 2.70 23.35
CA SER A 125 21.64 3.75 24.03
C SER A 125 20.86 5.06 24.00
N LYS A 126 20.42 5.49 25.19
CA LYS A 126 19.98 6.84 25.51
C LYS A 126 20.93 7.77 24.75
N ARG A 127 20.45 8.42 23.67
CA ARG A 127 21.29 9.34 22.88
C ARG A 127 21.54 10.56 23.76
N VAL A 128 22.48 10.43 24.70
CA VAL A 128 23.14 11.55 25.35
C VAL A 128 23.65 12.38 24.18
N ARG A 129 23.10 13.58 24.02
CA ARG A 129 23.47 14.48 22.95
C ARG A 129 24.97 14.75 23.14
N GLY A 130 25.80 14.07 22.34
CA GLY A 130 27.24 14.21 22.41
C GLY A 130 27.63 15.68 22.30
N GLU A 131 28.75 16.03 22.93
CA GLU A 131 29.26 17.41 22.94
C GLU A 131 29.26 18.00 21.53
N ARG A 132 28.68 19.20 21.38
CA ARG A 132 28.49 19.84 20.07
C ARG A 132 29.84 20.18 19.47
N ARG A 133 30.20 19.50 18.37
CA ARG A 133 31.42 19.73 17.59
C ARG A 133 31.13 20.57 16.36
N CYS A 134 32.10 21.40 15.97
CA CYS A 134 32.08 22.16 14.73
C CYS A 134 32.06 21.22 13.52
N GLY A 135 31.14 21.42 12.58
CA GLY A 135 31.02 20.59 11.38
C GLY A 135 32.23 20.67 10.43
N ARG A 136 33.03 21.74 10.49
CA ARG A 136 34.23 21.91 9.64
C ARG A 136 35.49 21.28 10.25
N CYS A 137 35.76 21.53 11.53
CA CYS A 137 37.03 21.13 12.16
C CYS A 137 36.89 20.09 13.29
N LYS A 138 35.66 19.67 13.61
CA LYS A 138 35.32 18.68 14.66
C LYS A 138 35.74 19.06 16.09
N GLN A 139 36.21 20.29 16.32
CA GLN A 139 36.50 20.84 17.65
C GLN A 139 35.23 21.36 18.33
N THR A 140 35.22 21.42 19.67
CA THR A 140 34.09 21.94 20.45
C THR A 140 34.26 23.46 20.71
N GLY A 141 33.25 24.13 21.25
CA GLY A 141 33.31 25.56 21.60
C GLY A 141 32.95 26.55 20.48
N HIS A 142 32.78 26.11 19.23
CA HIS A 142 32.33 26.97 18.12
C HIS A 142 31.48 26.20 17.10
N ASN A 143 30.82 26.92 16.18
CA ASN A 143 30.01 26.33 15.12
C ASN A 143 30.71 26.46 13.76
N ALA A 144 30.18 25.80 12.72
CA ALA A 144 30.78 25.84 11.39
C ALA A 144 30.82 27.27 10.79
N HIS A 145 29.93 28.15 11.22
CA HIS A 145 29.85 29.54 10.74
C HIS A 145 30.94 30.44 11.32
N THR A 146 31.39 30.20 12.55
CA THR A 146 32.49 30.93 13.20
C THR A 146 33.81 30.19 13.15
N CYS A 147 33.90 29.13 12.34
CA CYS A 147 35.12 28.33 12.22
C CYS A 147 36.16 29.09 11.37
N ALA A 148 37.36 29.29 11.93
CA ALA A 148 38.47 29.94 11.26
C ALA A 148 39.10 29.11 10.12
N ILE A 149 38.73 27.82 9.99
CA ILE A 149 39.22 26.95 8.93
C ILE A 149 38.39 27.18 7.66
N LYS A 150 39.07 27.63 6.60
CA LYS A 150 38.58 27.60 5.22
C LYS A 150 38.94 26.23 4.65
N VAL A 151 37.93 25.47 4.21
CA VAL A 151 38.15 24.22 3.49
C VAL A 151 38.30 24.61 2.02
N ASP A 152 39.51 24.56 1.49
CA ASP A 152 39.75 24.76 0.07
C ASP A 152 39.34 23.47 -0.67
N ASN A 153 38.17 23.50 -1.30
CA ASN A 153 37.78 22.45 -2.24
C ASN A 153 38.54 22.68 -3.55
N ALA A 154 39.69 22.02 -3.70
CA ALA A 154 40.39 21.92 -4.97
C ALA A 154 40.15 20.53 -5.57
N SER A 155 39.36 20.46 -6.64
CA SER A 155 39.60 19.64 -7.84
C SER A 155 38.36 19.72 -8.75
N ASP A 156 38.28 20.79 -9.53
CA ASP A 156 37.67 20.70 -10.86
C ASP A 156 38.70 20.04 -11.78
N SER A 157 38.34 18.91 -12.38
CA SER A 157 39.02 18.38 -13.55
C SER A 157 37.96 18.13 -14.61
N ASP A 158 37.84 19.13 -15.48
CA ASP A 158 37.10 19.09 -16.74
C ASP A 158 37.64 17.95 -17.63
N GLY A 159 36.77 17.01 -17.97
CA GLY A 159 37.02 15.99 -18.97
C GLY A 159 36.11 16.18 -20.18
N SER A 160 36.60 16.92 -21.18
CA SER A 160 36.00 17.07 -22.50
C SER A 160 36.80 16.26 -23.53
N TYR A 161 36.15 15.29 -24.18
CA TYR A 161 36.41 14.72 -25.52
C TYR A 161 35.14 13.94 -25.88
N GLY A 162 34.53 13.97 -27.06
CA GLY A 162 34.95 14.29 -28.41
C GLY A 162 34.11 13.40 -29.32
#